data_AF-A0A328FDS9-F1
#
_entry.id   AF-A0A328FDS9-F1
#
_cell.length_a   1.000
_cell.length_b   1.000
_cell.length_c   1.000
_cell.angle_alpha   90.00
_cell.angle_beta   90.00
_cell.angle_gamma   90.00
#
_symmetry.space_group_name_H-M   'P 1'
#
loop_
_entity.id
_entity.type
_entity.pdbx_description
1 polymer ?
#
loop_
_entity_poly.entity_id
_entity_poly.type
_entity_poly.pdbx_seq_one_letter_code
_entity_poly.pdbx_strand_id
1 'polypeptide(L)'
;MEIIYYHSQDVAGDFAEVLCASFPHISVYTSVSAFCTRLRHAPTQGVIIILAAADDKELMIHMSIRYLMKDARIILIVPTRDAALLVKAHTFHPRFIGDLESDHQEVIAVIHKMLSRGDRWL
;
A
#
# COMPACT_ATOMS: atom_id res chain seq x y z
N MET A 1 -12.40 -8.56 4.91
CA MET A 1 -11.80 -7.37 4.27
C MET A 1 -10.40 -7.76 3.80
N GLU A 2 -10.06 -7.51 2.54
CA GLU A 2 -8.79 -7.96 1.94
C GLU A 2 -7.67 -6.93 2.16
N ILE A 3 -6.44 -7.40 2.33
CA ILE A 3 -5.23 -6.58 2.41
C ILE A 3 -4.31 -7.01 1.27
N ILE A 4 -3.85 -6.05 0.49
CA ILE A 4 -2.90 -6.25 -0.61
C ILE A 4 -1.66 -5.43 -0.34
N TYR A 5 -0.49 -6.05 -0.44
CA TYR A 5 0.80 -5.37 -0.46
C TYR A 5 1.43 -5.49 -1.83
N TYR A 6 1.79 -4.35 -2.43
CA TYR A 6 2.57 -4.29 -3.65
C TYR A 6 3.87 -3.55 -3.40
N HIS A 7 4.97 -4.18 -3.80
CA HIS A 7 6.29 -3.57 -3.85
C HIS A 7 7.02 -4.03 -5.11
N SER A 8 7.97 -3.24 -5.60
CA SER A 8 8.95 -3.73 -6.56
C SER A 8 10.00 -4.60 -5.85
N GLN A 9 10.81 -5.35 -6.61
CA GLN A 9 11.89 -6.14 -6.01
C GLN A 9 12.91 -5.30 -5.23
N ASP A 10 13.05 -4.02 -5.58
CA ASP A 10 14.08 -3.13 -5.04
C ASP A 10 13.69 -2.51 -3.68
N VAL A 11 12.43 -2.67 -3.24
CA VAL A 11 11.86 -1.97 -2.06
C VAL A 11 11.30 -2.93 -1.02
N ALA A 12 11.53 -4.24 -1.18
CA ALA A 12 10.88 -5.24 -0.34
C ALA A 12 11.23 -5.09 1.15
N GLY A 13 12.49 -4.76 1.47
CA GLY A 13 13.04 -4.85 2.82
C GLY A 13 12.70 -6.20 3.49
N ASP A 14 12.66 -6.19 4.81
CA ASP A 14 12.04 -7.22 5.66
C ASP A 14 10.54 -6.99 5.87
N PHE A 15 9.99 -5.89 5.37
CA PHE A 15 8.60 -5.49 5.66
C PHE A 15 7.56 -6.51 5.18
N ALA A 16 7.80 -7.17 4.05
CA ALA A 16 6.93 -8.23 3.56
C ALA A 16 6.79 -9.37 4.60
N GLU A 17 7.88 -9.76 5.25
CA GLU A 17 7.88 -10.80 6.28
C GLU A 17 7.11 -10.36 7.52
N VAL A 18 7.34 -9.12 7.96
CA VAL A 18 6.62 -8.50 9.09
C VAL A 18 5.11 -8.44 8.85
N LEU A 19 4.70 -8.06 7.62
CA LEU A 19 3.30 -8.03 7.23
C LEU A 19 2.67 -9.42 7.15
N CYS A 20 3.36 -10.40 6.57
CA CYS A 20 2.87 -11.78 6.49
C CYS A 20 2.72 -12.41 7.89
N ALA A 21 3.64 -12.12 8.81
CA ALA A 21 3.55 -12.57 10.20
C ALA A 21 2.36 -11.95 10.95
N SER A 22 2.06 -10.67 10.66
CA SER A 22 0.96 -9.93 11.31
C SER A 22 -0.41 -10.21 10.68
N PHE A 23 -0.45 -10.52 9.38
CA PHE A 23 -1.67 -10.67 8.59
C PHE A 23 -1.60 -11.94 7.71
N PRO A 24 -2.03 -13.11 8.21
CA PRO A 24 -1.86 -14.41 7.53
C PRO A 24 -2.55 -14.53 6.16
N HIS A 25 -3.49 -13.65 5.84
CA HIS A 25 -4.25 -13.63 4.59
C HIS A 25 -3.89 -12.44 3.69
N ILE A 26 -2.74 -11.80 3.92
CA ILE A 26 -2.26 -10.73 3.04
C ILE A 26 -1.86 -11.28 1.67
N SER A 27 -2.30 -10.61 0.61
CA SER A 27 -1.86 -10.90 -0.75
C SER A 27 -0.65 -10.03 -1.09
N VAL A 28 0.50 -10.65 -1.35
CA VAL A 28 1.73 -9.93 -1.74
C VAL A 28 1.94 -10.03 -3.24
N TYR A 29 2.16 -8.89 -3.89
CA TYR A 29 2.51 -8.80 -5.30
C TYR A 29 3.87 -8.14 -5.44
N THR A 30 4.74 -8.73 -6.25
CA THR A 30 6.07 -8.19 -6.59
C THR A 30 6.16 -7.72 -8.04
N SER A 31 5.07 -7.87 -8.80
CA SER A 31 4.97 -7.52 -10.21
C SER A 31 3.78 -6.61 -10.45
N VAL A 32 4.03 -5.49 -11.13
CA VAL A 32 2.99 -4.55 -11.55
C VAL A 32 1.93 -5.23 -12.44
N SER A 33 2.33 -6.18 -13.28
CA SER A 33 1.41 -6.87 -14.18
C SER A 33 0.45 -7.78 -13.42
N ALA A 34 0.96 -8.53 -12.44
CA ALA A 34 0.16 -9.39 -11.57
C ALA A 34 -0.78 -8.56 -10.69
N PHE A 35 -0.28 -7.47 -10.11
CA PHE A 35 -1.08 -6.54 -9.32
C PHE A 35 -2.21 -5.90 -10.17
N CYS A 36 -1.89 -5.37 -11.34
CA CYS A 36 -2.89 -4.80 -12.26
C CYS A 36 -3.93 -5.83 -12.70
N THR A 37 -3.51 -7.06 -12.94
CA THR A 37 -4.42 -8.16 -13.30
C THR A 37 -5.41 -8.40 -12.16
N ARG A 38 -4.92 -8.50 -10.92
CA ARG A 38 -5.78 -8.63 -9.74
C ARG A 38 -6.77 -7.46 -9.60
N LEU A 39 -6.33 -6.22 -9.77
CA LEU A 39 -7.20 -5.03 -9.64
C LEU A 39 -8.26 -4.95 -10.74
N ARG A 40 -7.97 -5.47 -11.95
CA ARG A 40 -8.94 -5.50 -13.06
C ARG A 40 -10.01 -6.57 -12.89
N HIS A 41 -9.72 -7.66 -12.18
CA HIS A 41 -10.62 -8.81 -12.08
C HIS A 41 -11.55 -8.78 -10.86
N ALA A 42 -11.26 -7.98 -9.84
CA ALA A 42 -12.12 -7.91 -8.66
C ALA A 42 -12.26 -6.48 -8.10
N PRO A 43 -13.44 -6.14 -7.54
CA PRO A 43 -13.68 -4.82 -6.95
C PRO A 43 -12.66 -4.47 -5.87
N THR A 44 -12.34 -3.18 -5.76
CA THR A 44 -11.42 -2.65 -4.75
C THR A 44 -12.14 -2.04 -3.54
N GLN A 45 -13.48 -2.07 -3.53
CA GLN A 45 -14.28 -1.55 -2.43
C GLN A 45 -13.95 -2.30 -1.13
N GLY A 46 -13.51 -1.54 -0.12
CA GLY A 46 -13.12 -2.09 1.17
C GLY A 46 -11.75 -2.76 1.20
N VAL A 47 -11.02 -2.82 0.08
CA VAL A 47 -9.66 -3.37 0.05
C VAL A 47 -8.69 -2.36 0.65
N ILE A 48 -7.78 -2.82 1.51
CA ILE A 48 -6.62 -2.04 1.96
C ILE A 48 -5.47 -2.36 1.02
N ILE A 49 -4.90 -1.35 0.38
CA ILE A 49 -3.75 -1.49 -0.52
C ILE A 49 -2.56 -0.76 0.08
N ILE A 50 -1.45 -1.47 0.25
CA ILE A 50 -0.18 -0.94 0.72
C ILE A 50 0.74 -0.91 -0.51
N LEU A 51 1.28 0.27 -0.85
CA LEU A 51 2.20 0.45 -1.97
C LEU A 51 3.54 0.96 -1.44
N ALA A 52 4.63 0.29 -1.79
CA ALA A 52 5.98 0.79 -1.52
C ALA A 52 6.56 1.48 -2.76
N ALA A 53 7.18 2.65 -2.59
CA ALA A 53 7.96 3.31 -3.63
C ALA A 53 9.23 3.92 -3.02
N ALA A 54 10.40 3.49 -3.48
CA ALA A 54 11.68 4.03 -3.04
C ALA A 54 12.06 5.34 -3.75
N ASP A 55 11.47 5.61 -4.92
CA ASP A 55 11.80 6.77 -5.72
C ASP A 55 10.59 7.31 -6.52
N ASP A 56 10.83 8.41 -7.22
CA ASP A 56 9.82 9.07 -8.06
C ASP A 56 9.33 8.17 -9.20
N LYS A 57 10.22 7.35 -9.78
CA LYS A 57 9.89 6.48 -10.90
C LYS A 57 8.86 5.43 -10.47
N GLU A 58 9.05 4.82 -9.32
CA GLU A 58 8.12 3.85 -8.77
C GLU A 58 6.81 4.49 -8.34
N LEU A 59 6.86 5.67 -7.73
CA LEU A 59 5.65 6.40 -7.38
C LEU A 59 4.84 6.75 -8.63
N MET A 60 5.50 7.12 -9.73
CA MET A 60 4.85 7.40 -11.01
C MET A 60 4.23 6.14 -11.65
N ILE A 61 4.83 4.96 -11.46
CA ILE A 61 4.20 3.69 -11.86
C ILE A 61 2.87 3.52 -11.11
N HIS A 62 2.88 3.69 -9.79
CA HIS A 62 1.66 3.62 -8.98
C HIS A 62 0.62 4.65 -9.45
N MET A 63 1.05 5.86 -9.85
CA MET A 63 0.14 6.92 -10.31
C MET A 63 -0.54 6.54 -11.61
N SER A 64 0.21 5.93 -12.54
CA SER A 64 -0.31 5.51 -13.83
C SER A 64 -1.43 4.47 -13.70
N ILE A 65 -1.44 3.69 -12.62
CA ILE A 65 -2.44 2.64 -12.34
C ILE A 65 -3.44 3.03 -11.25
N ARG A 66 -3.39 4.27 -10.73
CA ARG A 66 -4.28 4.75 -9.66
C ARG A 66 -5.76 4.59 -9.98
N TYR A 67 -6.13 4.70 -11.25
CA TYR A 67 -7.52 4.54 -11.70
C TYR A 67 -8.10 3.14 -11.40
N LEU A 68 -7.27 2.12 -11.19
CA LEU A 68 -7.68 0.78 -10.80
C LEU A 68 -7.95 0.65 -9.28
N MET A 69 -7.51 1.62 -8.48
CA MET A 69 -7.54 1.59 -7.01
C MET A 69 -8.54 2.60 -6.41
N LYS A 70 -9.48 3.11 -7.21
CA LYS A 70 -10.34 4.25 -6.84
C LYS A 70 -11.10 4.08 -5.53
N ASP A 71 -11.57 2.88 -5.22
CA ASP A 71 -12.38 2.59 -4.03
C ASP A 71 -11.57 1.91 -2.90
N ALA A 72 -10.25 1.77 -3.11
CA ALA A 72 -9.35 1.19 -2.13
C ALA A 72 -8.94 2.21 -1.06
N ARG A 73 -8.61 1.69 0.12
CA ARG A 73 -7.94 2.45 1.18
C ARG A 73 -6.44 2.28 0.98
N ILE A 74 -5.78 3.33 0.51
CA ILE A 74 -4.35 3.28 0.14
C ILE A 74 -3.49 3.69 1.34
N ILE A 75 -2.45 2.90 1.62
CA ILE A 75 -1.30 3.22 2.47
C ILE A 75 -0.09 3.31 1.55
N LEU A 76 0.66 4.41 1.62
CA LEU A 76 1.91 4.58 0.89
C LEU A 76 3.09 4.43 1.82
N ILE A 77 4.10 3.70 1.37
CA ILE A 77 5.40 3.61 2.03
C ILE A 77 6.43 4.27 1.11
N VAL A 78 7.03 5.36 1.54
CA VAL A 78 8.03 6.12 0.78
C VAL A 78 9.15 6.62 1.71
N PRO A 79 10.40 6.74 1.23
CA PRO A 79 11.47 7.32 2.03
C PRO A 79 11.17 8.76 2.45
N THR A 80 11.18 9.01 3.75
CA THR A 80 10.87 10.32 4.36
C THR A 80 11.93 11.39 4.08
N ARG A 81 13.15 10.97 3.73
CA ARG A 81 14.27 11.86 3.42
C ARG A 81 14.09 12.66 2.12
N ASP A 82 13.13 12.32 1.28
CA ASP A 82 12.83 13.04 0.03
C ASP A 82 11.52 13.82 0.14
N ALA A 83 11.63 15.12 0.43
CA ALA A 83 10.49 16.02 0.55
C ALA A 83 9.69 16.15 -0.77
N ALA A 84 10.34 16.07 -1.94
CA ALA A 84 9.66 16.16 -3.22
C ALA A 84 8.82 14.91 -3.48
N LEU A 85 9.34 13.74 -3.12
CA LEU A 85 8.63 12.47 -3.18
C LEU A 85 7.42 12.47 -2.23
N LEU A 86 7.58 12.96 -1.00
CA LEU A 86 6.49 13.08 -0.03
C LEU A 86 5.34 13.96 -0.53
N VAL A 87 5.65 15.15 -1.09
CA VAL A 87 4.63 16.04 -1.67
C VAL A 87 3.85 15.34 -2.78
N LYS A 88 4.54 14.61 -3.66
CA LYS A 88 3.88 13.80 -4.70
C LYS A 88 3.06 12.66 -4.10
N ALA A 89 3.57 11.98 -3.09
CA ALA A 89 2.85 10.89 -2.41
C ALA A 89 1.54 11.38 -1.80
N HIS A 90 1.48 12.60 -1.24
CA HIS A 90 0.23 13.18 -0.76
C HIS A 90 -0.85 13.34 -1.85
N THR A 91 -0.46 13.51 -3.13
CA THR A 91 -1.43 13.61 -4.24
C THR A 91 -2.19 12.29 -4.51
N PHE A 92 -1.71 11.15 -3.99
CA PHE A 92 -2.50 9.90 -4.02
C PHE A 92 -3.75 9.95 -3.16
N HIS A 93 -3.83 10.91 -2.24
CA HIS A 93 -4.79 10.92 -1.14
C HIS A 93 -4.71 9.64 -0.29
N PRO A 94 -3.51 9.24 0.14
CA PRO A 94 -3.35 8.06 0.97
C PRO A 94 -3.99 8.30 2.34
N ARG A 95 -4.40 7.21 2.98
CA ARG A 95 -4.89 7.24 4.36
C ARG A 95 -3.75 7.32 5.38
N PHE A 96 -2.56 6.90 4.98
CA PHE A 96 -1.32 6.94 5.75
C PHE A 96 -0.13 6.95 4.79
N ILE A 97 0.89 7.72 5.15
CA ILE A 97 2.21 7.69 4.52
C ILE A 97 3.20 7.33 5.60
N GLY A 98 4.01 6.29 5.39
CA GLY A 98 5.08 5.90 6.30
C GLY A 98 6.38 5.64 5.56
N ASP A 99 7.42 5.37 6.33
CA ASP A 99 8.76 5.02 5.88
C ASP A 99 9.02 3.51 6.07
N LEU A 100 9.66 2.87 5.08
CA LEU A 100 9.92 1.44 5.09
C LEU A 100 10.92 1.06 6.20
N GLU A 101 11.80 1.95 6.63
CA GLU A 101 12.83 1.60 7.62
C GLU A 101 12.40 1.82 9.07
N SER A 102 11.43 2.71 9.30
CA SER A 102 11.09 3.16 10.67
C SER A 102 9.64 2.91 11.11
N ASP A 103 8.71 2.71 10.17
CA ASP A 103 7.28 2.81 10.50
C ASP A 103 6.52 1.47 10.46
N HIS A 104 7.21 0.32 10.43
CA HIS A 104 6.55 -1.00 10.37
C HIS A 104 5.41 -1.18 11.38
N GLN A 105 5.67 -0.84 12.64
CA GLN A 105 4.68 -0.97 13.72
C GLN A 105 3.53 0.03 13.56
N GLU A 106 3.80 1.23 13.07
CA GLU A 106 2.78 2.23 12.83
C GLU A 106 1.86 1.82 11.67
N VAL A 107 2.42 1.28 10.59
CA VAL A 107 1.64 0.73 9.48
C VAL A 107 0.75 -0.41 9.94
N ILE A 108 1.27 -1.36 10.74
CA ILE A 108 0.46 -2.44 11.34
C ILE A 108 -0.70 -1.87 12.16
N ALA A 109 -0.44 -0.89 13.03
CA ALA A 109 -1.46 -0.26 13.86
C ALA A 109 -2.53 0.46 13.01
N VAL A 110 -2.12 1.13 11.94
CA VAL A 110 -3.01 1.78 10.98
C VAL A 110 -3.89 0.76 10.27
N ILE A 111 -3.34 -0.38 9.83
CA ILE A 111 -4.11 -1.47 9.22
C ILE A 111 -5.15 -1.99 10.21
N HIS A 112 -4.78 -2.30 11.45
CA HIS A 112 -5.75 -2.72 12.48
C HIS A 112 -6.86 -1.69 12.72
N LYS A 113 -6.52 -0.40 12.74
CA LYS A 113 -7.49 0.69 12.85
C LYS A 113 -8.43 0.75 11.65
N MET A 114 -7.95 0.45 10.43
CA MET A 114 -8.79 0.37 9.25
C MET A 114 -9.70 -0.86 9.25
N LEU A 115 -9.18 -2.00 9.72
CA LEU A 115 -9.92 -3.25 9.89
C LEU A 115 -11.09 -3.07 10.86
N SER A 116 -10.82 -2.56 12.07
CA SER A 116 -11.84 -2.30 13.10
C SER A 116 -12.88 -1.24 12.72
N ARG A 117 -12.55 -0.31 11.82
CA ARG A 117 -13.48 0.70 11.29
C ARG A 117 -14.32 0.19 10.12
N GLY A 118 -13.94 -0.94 9.52
CA GLY A 118 -14.67 -1.60 8.43
C GLY A 118 -16.05 -2.13 8.82
N ASP A 119 -16.25 -2.43 10.11
CA ASP A 119 -17.49 -3.03 10.63
C ASP A 119 -18.63 -2.03 10.95
N ARG A 120 -18.42 -0.72 10.77
CA ARG A 120 -19.39 0.32 11.18
C ARG A 120 -20.20 0.98 10.06
N TRP A 121 -20.18 0.42 8.85
CA TRP A 121 -21.00 0.89 7.73
C TRP A 121 -21.68 -0.28 7.00
N LEU A 122 -22.29 -1.19 7.77
CA LEU A 122 -23.34 -2.10 7.30
C LEU A 122 -24.66 -1.66 7.94
#